data_AF-A0A0Q9U3A3-F1
#
_entry.id   AF-A0A0Q9U3A3-F1
#
_cell.length_a   1.000
_cell.length_b   1.000
_cell.length_c   1.000
_cell.angle_alpha   90.00
_cell.angle_beta   90.00
_cell.angle_gamma   90.00
#
_symmetry.space_group_name_H-M   'P 1'
#
loop_
_entity.id
_entity.type
_entity.pdbx_description
1 polymer ?
#
loop_
_entity_poly.entity_id
_entity_poly.type
_entity_poly.pdbx_seq_one_letter_code
_entity_poly.pdbx_strand_id
1 'polypeptide(L)'
;MAAAALGASAHCAAGAVTGVSEGWDAAPMHQRIAQAGNTVVPALLAVESLGFAVKVIGTHVMAWRGEEEYLADDAVALLGLIRLVEIRSWDWAASDAQIEETLRRYEMG
;
A
#
# COMPACT_ATOMS: atom_id res chain seq x y z
N MET A 1 -8.43 55.93 -29.40
CA MET A 1 -7.92 56.93 -28.44
C MET A 1 -7.40 56.19 -27.23
N ALA A 2 -6.11 56.35 -26.95
CA ALA A 2 -5.44 55.82 -25.76
C ALA A 2 -5.74 56.72 -24.56
N ALA A 3 -5.88 56.12 -23.37
CA ALA A 3 -5.52 56.74 -22.10
C ALA A 3 -5.31 55.62 -21.07
N ALA A 4 -4.06 55.50 -20.63
CA ALA A 4 -3.58 54.59 -19.61
C ALA A 4 -3.83 55.15 -18.20
N ALA A 5 -4.07 54.26 -17.24
CA ALA A 5 -3.83 54.47 -15.81
C ALA A 5 -3.47 53.09 -15.23
N LEU A 6 -2.19 52.77 -15.06
CA LEU A 6 -1.39 52.97 -13.83
C LEU A 6 -2.12 52.48 -12.57
N GLY A 7 -1.88 51.22 -12.22
CA GLY A 7 -2.24 50.60 -10.95
C GLY A 7 -1.11 49.69 -10.50
N ALA A 8 -0.44 50.11 -9.42
CA ALA A 8 0.80 49.62 -8.85
C ALA A 8 1.02 48.10 -8.79
N SER A 9 2.28 47.72 -9.08
CA SER A 9 2.92 46.47 -8.69
C SER A 9 2.84 46.23 -7.18
N ALA A 10 2.44 45.02 -6.79
CA ALA A 10 2.87 44.41 -5.54
C ALA A 10 3.80 43.25 -5.87
N HIS A 11 5.08 43.56 -5.96
CA HIS A 11 6.18 42.59 -5.87
C HIS A 11 6.25 42.13 -4.40
N CYS A 12 5.69 40.97 -4.09
CA CYS A 12 6.10 40.24 -2.89
C CYS A 12 7.32 39.39 -3.27
N ALA A 13 8.50 39.97 -3.07
CA ALA A 13 9.76 39.25 -2.99
C ALA A 13 10.17 39.12 -1.50
N ALA A 14 11.05 38.14 -1.25
CA ALA A 14 11.72 37.83 0.01
C ALA A 14 10.99 36.88 0.97
N GLY A 15 11.15 35.59 0.67
CA GLY A 15 11.05 34.49 1.61
C GLY A 15 11.88 33.31 1.12
N ALA A 16 13.15 33.55 0.81
CA ALA A 16 14.09 32.48 0.51
C ALA A 16 14.29 31.66 1.79
N VAL A 17 13.60 30.53 1.91
CA VAL A 17 13.93 29.52 2.91
C VAL A 17 15.14 28.76 2.36
N THR A 18 16.32 29.38 2.44
CA THR A 18 17.58 28.65 2.32
C THR A 18 17.82 27.92 3.63
N GLY A 19 17.01 26.89 3.88
CA GLY A 19 17.30 25.85 4.85
C GLY A 19 17.89 24.67 4.08
N VAL A 20 19.17 24.77 3.73
CA VAL A 20 19.97 23.56 3.50
C VAL A 20 20.12 22.94 4.88
N SER A 21 19.24 22.02 5.27
CA SER A 21 19.55 21.10 6.35
C SER A 21 20.49 20.05 5.77
N GLU A 22 21.78 20.40 5.77
CA GLU A 22 22.87 19.47 5.64
C GLU A 22 22.68 18.32 6.63
N GLY A 23 22.86 17.09 6.14
CA GLY A 23 23.24 15.96 6.97
C GLY A 23 22.21 15.53 8.02
N TRP A 24 21.09 14.99 7.56
CA TRP A 24 20.51 13.89 8.33
C TRP A 24 21.08 12.62 7.73
N ASP A 25 22.27 12.24 8.21
CA ASP A 25 22.64 10.82 8.26
C ASP A 25 21.61 10.16 9.17
N ALA A 26 20.41 9.91 8.63
CA ALA A 26 19.39 9.15 9.30
C ALA A 26 19.98 7.76 9.49
N ALA A 27 20.50 7.51 10.69
CA ALA A 27 20.73 6.16 11.20
C ALA A 27 19.55 5.30 10.75
N PRO A 28 19.77 4.07 10.25
CA PRO A 28 18.74 3.30 9.57
C PRO A 28 17.50 3.23 10.46
N MET A 29 16.49 4.04 10.11
CA MET A 29 15.22 4.09 10.81
C MET A 29 14.64 2.71 10.64
N HIS A 30 14.48 1.98 11.74
CA HIS A 30 13.87 0.66 11.73
C HIS A 30 12.48 0.78 11.09
N GLN A 31 12.37 0.33 9.83
CA GLN A 31 11.13 0.44 9.06
C GLN A 31 10.12 -0.53 9.66
N ARG A 32 9.15 0.02 10.39
CA ARG A 32 8.09 -0.76 11.03
C ARG A 32 6.74 -0.39 10.41
N ILE A 33 6.04 -1.42 9.96
CA ILE A 33 4.64 -1.37 9.56
C ILE A 33 3.87 -2.36 10.42
N ALA A 34 2.63 -2.02 10.78
CA ALA A 34 1.74 -2.91 11.50
C ALA A 34 0.35 -2.81 10.88
N GLN A 35 -0.36 -3.93 10.80
CA GLN A 35 -1.73 -3.94 10.27
C GLN A 35 -2.65 -3.14 11.19
N ALA A 36 -3.22 -2.08 10.66
CA ALA A 36 -4.16 -1.19 11.35
C ALA A 36 -4.98 -0.41 10.31
N GLY A 37 -5.83 0.53 10.75
CA GLY A 37 -6.66 1.30 9.82
C GLY A 37 -5.88 2.06 8.73
N ASN A 38 -4.63 2.44 9.00
CA ASN A 38 -3.77 3.14 8.04
C ASN A 38 -3.16 2.23 6.95
N THR A 39 -3.23 0.90 7.07
CA THR A 39 -2.73 -0.03 6.04
C THR A 39 -3.81 -0.43 5.03
N VAL A 40 -5.09 -0.17 5.32
CA VAL A 40 -6.22 -0.57 4.46
C VAL A 40 -6.17 0.13 3.10
N VAL A 41 -6.11 1.47 3.09
CA VAL A 41 -6.12 2.25 1.84
C VAL A 41 -4.90 1.95 0.96
N PRO A 42 -3.64 1.92 1.49
CA PRO A 42 -2.49 1.51 0.70
C PRO A 42 -2.62 0.11 0.10
N ALA A 43 -3.21 -0.84 0.83
CA ALA A 43 -3.41 -2.19 0.32
C ALA A 43 -4.42 -2.23 -0.84
N LEU A 44 -5.53 -1.51 -0.75
CA LEU A 44 -6.51 -1.39 -1.85
C LEU A 44 -5.86 -0.80 -3.12
N LEU A 45 -5.12 0.31 -2.97
CA LEU A 45 -4.41 0.94 -4.08
C LEU A 45 -3.36 0.02 -4.70
N ALA A 46 -2.66 -0.77 -3.87
CA ALA A 46 -1.70 -1.74 -4.34
C ALA A 46 -2.39 -2.85 -5.17
N VAL A 47 -3.52 -3.38 -4.71
CA VAL A 47 -4.31 -4.39 -5.45
C VAL A 47 -4.80 -3.83 -6.79
N GLU A 48 -5.32 -2.61 -6.82
CA GLU A 48 -5.73 -1.94 -8.08
C GLU A 48 -4.54 -1.76 -9.04
N SER A 49 -3.36 -1.40 -8.52
CA SER A 49 -2.14 -1.24 -9.34
C SER A 49 -1.65 -2.55 -9.97
N LEU A 50 -2.05 -3.70 -9.42
CA LEU A 50 -1.78 -5.03 -9.97
C LEU A 50 -2.79 -5.44 -11.06
N GLY A 51 -3.75 -4.56 -11.39
CA GLY A 51 -4.75 -4.77 -12.43
C GLY A 51 -6.00 -5.51 -11.95
N PHE A 52 -6.21 -5.61 -10.64
CA PHE A 52 -7.43 -6.18 -10.07
C PHE A 52 -8.50 -5.11 -9.91
N ALA A 53 -9.75 -5.48 -10.18
CA ALA A 53 -10.90 -4.70 -9.71
C ALA A 53 -11.27 -5.17 -8.30
N VAL A 54 -11.67 -4.23 -7.44
CA VAL A 54 -11.90 -4.48 -6.01
C VAL A 54 -13.33 -4.12 -5.62
N LYS A 55 -13.92 -4.91 -4.72
CA LYS A 55 -15.23 -4.64 -4.10
C LYS A 55 -15.19 -4.94 -2.62
N VAL A 56 -15.72 -4.03 -1.82
CA VAL A 56 -15.92 -4.23 -0.38
C VAL A 56 -17.39 -4.61 -0.16
N ILE A 57 -17.63 -5.73 0.54
CA ILE A 57 -18.97 -6.23 0.87
C ILE A 57 -19.05 -6.51 2.36
N GLY A 58 -19.69 -5.61 3.12
CA GLY A 58 -19.76 -5.72 4.57
C GLY A 58 -18.37 -5.72 5.19
N THR A 59 -17.99 -6.83 5.82
CA THR A 59 -16.68 -7.04 6.45
C THR A 59 -15.69 -7.80 5.58
N HIS A 60 -15.96 -7.98 4.28
CA HIS A 60 -15.07 -8.69 3.37
C HIS A 60 -14.62 -7.78 2.22
N VAL A 61 -13.47 -8.11 1.65
CA VAL A 61 -12.91 -7.48 0.46
C VAL A 61 -12.68 -8.56 -0.59
N MET A 62 -13.18 -8.30 -1.80
CA MET A 62 -13.06 -9.17 -2.96
C MET A 62 -12.23 -8.48 -4.04
N ALA A 63 -11.39 -9.24 -4.75
CA ALA A 63 -10.69 -8.79 -5.94
C ALA A 63 -10.82 -9.80 -7.08
N TRP A 64 -10.91 -9.31 -8.31
CA TRP A 64 -10.96 -10.15 -9.50
C TRP A 64 -10.12 -9.59 -10.66
N ARG A 65 -9.56 -10.51 -11.47
CA ARG A 65 -8.82 -10.22 -12.70
C ARG A 65 -8.98 -11.37 -13.68
N GLY A 66 -9.79 -11.17 -14.72
CA GLY A 66 -10.13 -12.26 -15.64
C GLY A 66 -10.93 -13.35 -14.92
N GLU A 67 -10.37 -14.57 -14.86
CA GLU A 67 -10.97 -15.72 -14.15
C GLU A 67 -10.45 -15.87 -12.70
N GLU A 68 -9.50 -15.04 -12.28
CA GLU A 68 -8.95 -15.06 -10.93
C GLU A 68 -9.88 -14.32 -9.97
N GLU A 69 -10.24 -14.96 -8.84
CA GLU A 69 -11.03 -14.37 -7.77
C GLU A 69 -10.37 -14.59 -6.41
N TYR A 70 -10.36 -13.55 -5.58
CA TYR A 70 -9.80 -13.55 -4.24
C TYR A 70 -10.79 -12.93 -3.26
N LEU A 71 -10.90 -13.51 -2.07
CA LEU A 71 -11.80 -13.07 -0.98
C LEU A 71 -11.05 -13.12 0.35
N ALA A 72 -11.10 -12.04 1.13
CA ALA A 72 -10.54 -11.98 2.47
C ALA A 72 -11.34 -11.04 3.38
N ASP A 73 -11.06 -11.09 4.68
CA ASP A 73 -11.70 -10.24 5.70
C ASP A 73 -11.23 -8.78 5.65
N ASP A 74 -10.06 -8.51 5.07
CA ASP A 74 -9.53 -7.15 4.93
C ASP A 74 -8.59 -7.01 3.72
N ALA A 75 -8.30 -5.77 3.35
CA ALA A 75 -7.52 -5.45 2.16
C ALA A 75 -6.06 -5.93 2.24
N VAL A 76 -5.46 -5.99 3.43
CA VAL A 76 -4.09 -6.48 3.63
C VAL A 76 -4.05 -7.99 3.46
N ALA A 77 -5.01 -8.71 4.06
CA ALA A 77 -5.16 -10.15 3.86
C ALA A 77 -5.41 -10.48 2.37
N LEU A 78 -6.26 -9.71 1.68
CA LEU A 78 -6.52 -9.87 0.25
C LEU A 78 -5.25 -9.71 -0.60
N LEU A 79 -4.47 -8.65 -0.34
CA LEU A 79 -3.17 -8.45 -0.98
C LEU A 79 -2.22 -9.63 -0.70
N GLY A 80 -2.25 -10.16 0.53
CA GLY A 80 -1.51 -11.35 0.93
C GLY A 80 -1.87 -12.59 0.11
N LEU A 81 -3.16 -12.86 -0.12
CA LEU A 81 -3.61 -13.98 -0.94
C LEU A 81 -3.17 -13.86 -2.40
N ILE A 82 -3.28 -12.67 -2.98
CA ILE A 82 -2.81 -12.40 -4.34
C ILE A 82 -1.30 -12.71 -4.44
N ARG A 83 -0.49 -12.17 -3.51
CA ARG A 83 0.95 -12.43 -3.50
C ARG A 83 1.30 -13.90 -3.23
N LEU A 84 0.53 -14.59 -2.40
CA LEU A 84 0.72 -16.02 -2.15
C LEU A 84 0.56 -16.84 -3.44
N VAL A 85 -0.48 -16.55 -4.23
CA VAL A 85 -0.70 -17.20 -5.53
C VAL A 85 0.35 -16.76 -6.55
N GLU A 86 0.83 -15.52 -6.54
CA GLU A 86 1.94 -15.14 -7.43
C GLU A 86 3.24 -15.90 -7.12
N ILE A 87 3.50 -16.21 -5.84
CA ILE A 87 4.71 -16.91 -5.40
C ILE A 87 4.58 -18.43 -5.62
N ARG A 88 3.42 -19.02 -5.31
CA ARG A 88 3.21 -20.48 -5.35
C ARG A 88 2.32 -20.96 -6.49
N SER A 89 1.87 -20.06 -7.37
CA SER A 89 0.85 -20.32 -8.39
C SER A 89 -0.48 -20.79 -7.77
N TRP A 90 -1.38 -21.30 -8.60
CA TRP A 90 -2.65 -21.90 -8.15
C TRP A 90 -2.47 -23.23 -7.38
N ASP A 91 -1.26 -23.78 -7.34
CA ASP A 91 -0.86 -24.91 -6.48
C ASP A 91 -0.34 -24.42 -5.11
N TRP A 92 -0.97 -23.38 -4.57
CA TRP A 92 -0.51 -22.69 -3.36
C TRP A 92 -0.61 -23.55 -2.10
N ALA A 93 -1.44 -24.58 -2.10
CA ALA A 93 -1.65 -25.44 -0.96
C ALA A 93 -0.33 -26.07 -0.46
N ALA A 94 -0.19 -26.18 0.85
CA ALA A 94 0.87 -26.97 1.47
C ALA A 94 0.36 -28.40 1.70
N SER A 95 1.26 -29.38 1.64
CA SER A 95 0.91 -30.75 2.04
C SER A 95 0.74 -30.87 3.56
N ASP A 96 0.02 -31.89 4.03
CA ASP A 96 -0.19 -32.13 5.46
C ASP A 96 1.13 -32.18 6.25
N ALA A 97 2.15 -32.83 5.68
CA ALA A 97 3.48 -32.88 6.29
C ALA A 97 4.16 -31.50 6.38
N GLN A 98 3.99 -30.65 5.37
CA GLN A 98 4.49 -29.28 5.41
C GLN A 98 3.72 -28.43 6.43
N ILE A 99 2.40 -28.65 6.55
CA ILE A 99 1.55 -27.96 7.52
C ILE A 99 2.00 -28.33 8.94
N GLU A 100 2.06 -29.62 9.28
CA GLU A 100 2.42 -30.08 10.62
C GLU A 100 3.81 -29.57 11.05
N GLU A 101 4.80 -29.73 10.18
CA GLU A 101 6.17 -29.26 10.45
C GLU A 101 6.22 -27.73 10.62
N THR A 102 5.44 -26.98 9.84
CA THR A 102 5.41 -25.51 9.93
C THR A 102 4.73 -25.06 11.22
N LEU A 103 3.57 -25.62 11.57
CA LEU A 103 2.86 -25.28 12.79
C LEU A 103 3.71 -25.59 14.03
N ARG A 104 4.40 -26.72 14.04
CA ARG A 104 5.34 -27.08 15.11
C ARG A 104 6.48 -26.08 15.24
N ARG A 105 7.10 -25.68 14.12
CA ARG A 105 8.24 -24.73 14.09
C ARG A 105 7.88 -23.36 14.62
N TYR A 106 6.67 -22.89 14.35
CA TYR A 106 6.21 -21.57 14.78
C TYR A 106 5.37 -21.61 16.07
N GLU A 107 5.28 -22.76 16.74
CA GLU A 107 4.52 -22.93 17.98
C GLU A 107 3.04 -22.55 17.81
N MET A 108 2.45 -22.90 16.67
CA MET A 108 1.07 -22.60 16.27
C MET A 108 0.14 -23.82 16.31
N GLY A 109 0.44 -24.82 17.14
CA GLY A 109 -0.27 -26.11 17.22
C GLY A 109 -1.14 -26.29 18.46
#